data_AF-A0A961A229-F1
#
_entry.id   AF-A0A961A229-F1
#
_cell.length_a   1.000
_cell.length_b   1.000
_cell.length_c   1.000
_cell.angle_alpha   90.00
_cell.angle_beta   90.00
_cell.angle_gamma   90.00
#
_symmetry.space_group_name_H-M   'P 1'
#
loop_
_entity.id
_entity.type
_entity.pdbx_description
1 polymer ?
#
loop_
_entity_poly.entity_id
_entity_poly.type
_entity_poly.pdbx_seq_one_letter_code
_entity_poly.pdbx_strand_id
1 'polypeptide(L)'
;MPETLQLSLALLQVEPSGASVAATKMAVVVGIVLAVVVTAMYFTLRAIRPKTDNSTTMQVRDEFDKQKDALLLAAQARKAQREQDESARREGDKDEKEKELLREQIDREAVLGRNCPLCGLEIMADSEIVIDPYTGAAYHFSAFLHDWPADSERPKFVYRWPQDRIIRSEDLLKGF
;
A
#
# COMPACT_ATOMS: atom_id res chain seq x y z
N MET A 1 67.26 1.12 55.45
CA MET A 1 68.36 1.45 54.52
C MET A 1 68.74 2.92 54.75
N PRO A 2 70.04 3.22 54.84
CA PRO A 2 70.52 4.49 55.39
C PRO A 2 70.55 5.63 54.35
N GLU A 3 70.35 6.83 54.88
CA GLU A 3 71.12 8.06 54.68
C GLU A 3 71.46 8.53 53.26
N THR A 4 70.97 9.73 52.91
CA THR A 4 71.75 10.99 52.91
C THR A 4 71.04 12.00 52.00
N LEU A 5 70.92 13.26 52.46
CA LEU A 5 71.29 14.44 51.67
C LEU A 5 71.02 15.71 52.49
N GLN A 6 72.13 16.37 52.83
CA GLN A 6 72.17 17.78 53.17
C GLN A 6 71.57 18.61 52.03
N LEU A 7 70.76 19.61 52.36
CA LEU A 7 70.68 20.83 51.56
C LEU A 7 70.36 22.02 52.47
N SER A 8 71.43 22.78 52.70
CA SER A 8 71.50 24.20 53.07
C SER A 8 70.17 24.96 53.04
N LEU A 9 69.64 25.24 54.22
CA LEU A 9 68.57 26.19 54.46
C LEU A 9 69.18 27.62 54.47
N ALA A 10 69.40 28.18 53.28
CA ALA A 10 69.73 29.59 53.15
C ALA A 10 68.45 30.41 53.39
N LEU A 11 68.39 31.02 54.57
CA LEU A 11 67.48 32.13 54.88
C LEU A 11 67.57 33.18 53.77
N LEU A 12 66.52 33.31 52.96
CA LEU A 12 66.20 34.59 52.32
C LEU A 12 65.09 35.24 53.14
N GLN A 13 65.52 36.10 54.06
CA GLN A 13 64.66 37.12 54.66
C GLN A 13 64.11 38.00 53.53
N VAL A 14 62.81 37.89 53.24
CA VAL A 14 62.10 38.86 52.43
C VAL A 14 61.38 39.80 53.39
N GLU A 15 61.94 40.98 53.57
CA GLU A 15 61.28 42.10 54.25
C GLU A 15 60.05 42.58 53.44
N PRO A 16 58.94 42.94 54.09
CA PRO A 16 57.75 43.40 53.38
C PRO A 16 57.90 44.89 53.05
N SER A 17 58.34 45.20 51.82
CA SER A 17 58.26 46.56 51.29
C SER A 17 56.83 46.85 50.80
N GLY A 18 56.28 48.00 51.17
CA GLY A 18 54.90 48.45 50.90
C GLY A 18 54.51 48.60 49.41
N ALA A 19 55.37 48.22 48.47
CA ALA A 19 55.08 48.16 47.03
C ALA A 19 54.24 46.91 46.64
N SER A 20 54.24 45.86 47.46
CA SER A 20 53.55 44.60 47.17
C SER A 20 52.02 44.73 47.21
N VAL A 21 51.46 45.51 48.14
CA VAL A 21 50.00 45.63 48.32
C VAL A 21 49.34 46.36 47.16
N ALA A 22 49.99 47.36 46.58
CA ALA A 22 49.48 48.08 45.41
C ALA A 22 49.49 47.19 44.16
N ALA A 23 50.56 46.43 43.95
CA ALA A 23 50.67 45.48 42.84
C ALA A 23 49.62 44.35 42.95
N THR A 24 49.40 43.81 44.15
CA THR A 24 48.37 42.77 44.38
C THR A 24 46.96 43.32 44.14
N LYS A 25 46.65 44.55 44.59
CA LYS A 25 45.35 45.19 44.34
C LYS A 25 45.11 45.43 42.85
N MET A 26 46.12 45.90 42.11
CA MET A 26 46.01 46.09 40.66
C MET A 26 45.80 44.76 39.92
N ALA A 27 46.48 43.68 40.33
CA ALA A 27 46.27 42.35 39.75
C ALA A 27 44.84 41.83 39.96
N VAL A 28 44.25 42.07 41.14
CA VAL A 28 42.85 41.70 41.43
C VAL A 28 41.87 42.48 40.55
N VAL A 29 42.08 43.79 40.40
CA VAL A 29 41.21 44.64 39.55
C VAL A 29 41.29 44.21 38.09
N VAL A 30 42.50 43.96 37.56
CA VAL A 30 42.67 43.48 36.18
C VAL A 30 42.02 42.10 35.99
N GLY A 31 42.15 41.20 36.97
CA GLY A 31 41.50 39.89 36.94
C GLY A 31 39.97 39.97 36.88
N ILE A 32 39.36 40.86 37.67
CA ILE A 32 37.91 41.08 37.65
C ILE A 32 37.45 41.66 36.31
N VAL A 33 38.18 42.63 35.77
CA VAL A 33 37.84 43.24 34.46
C VAL A 33 37.93 42.20 33.34
N LEU A 34 38.98 41.37 33.34
CA LEU A 34 39.11 40.26 32.38
C LEU A 34 37.96 39.26 32.50
N ALA A 35 37.57 38.89 33.71
CA ALA A 35 36.44 37.98 33.92
C ALA A 35 35.13 38.57 33.37
N VAL A 36 34.87 39.87 33.58
CA VAL A 36 33.69 40.55 33.02
C VAL A 36 33.73 40.56 31.50
N VAL A 37 34.87 40.88 30.89
CA VAL A 37 35.03 40.90 29.42
C VAL A 37 34.81 39.51 28.82
N VAL A 38 35.42 38.48 29.41
CA VAL A 38 35.25 37.09 28.94
C VAL A 38 33.80 36.64 29.09
N THR A 39 33.12 37.01 30.18
CA THR A 39 31.71 36.65 30.41
C THR A 39 30.79 37.37 29.43
N ALA A 40 31.04 38.66 29.16
CA ALA A 40 30.31 39.43 28.16
C ALA A 40 30.52 38.86 26.75
N MET A 41 31.75 38.50 26.40
CA MET A 41 32.08 37.91 25.10
C MET A 41 31.47 36.51 24.94
N TYR A 42 31.42 35.72 26.01
CA TYR A 42 30.73 34.42 26.01
C TYR A 42 29.22 34.60 25.79
N PHE A 43 28.60 35.59 26.42
CA PHE A 43 27.17 35.87 26.24
C PHE A 43 26.85 36.36 24.83
N THR A 44 27.68 37.24 24.25
CA THR A 44 27.47 37.71 22.87
C THR A 44 27.66 36.58 21.85
N LEU A 45 28.68 35.74 22.01
CA LEU A 45 28.89 34.57 21.15
C LEU A 45 27.76 33.54 21.28
N ARG A 46 27.19 33.36 22.47
CA ARG A 46 26.05 32.46 22.69
C ARG A 46 24.75 33.02 22.10
N ALA A 47 24.57 34.34 22.08
CA ALA A 47 23.42 35.01 21.47
C ALA A 47 23.44 34.96 19.94
N ILE A 48 24.63 34.88 19.33
CA ILE A 48 24.80 34.85 17.86
C ILE A 48 24.70 33.43 17.29
N ARG A 49 24.67 32.36 18.11
CA ARG A 49 24.45 31.01 17.59
C ARG A 49 23.06 30.95 16.93
N PRO A 50 22.96 30.77 15.60
CA PRO A 50 21.67 30.60 14.97
C PRO A 50 21.05 29.33 15.55
N LYS A 51 19.83 29.45 16.08
CA LYS A 51 19.01 28.27 16.34
C LYS A 51 18.83 27.60 14.98
N THR A 52 19.44 26.45 14.77
CA THR A 52 19.15 25.60 13.63
C THR A 52 17.68 25.21 13.75
N ASP A 53 16.83 25.86 12.98
CA ASP A 53 15.41 25.58 12.93
C ASP A 53 15.22 24.20 12.28
N ASN A 54 15.27 23.15 13.11
CA ASN A 54 15.04 21.77 12.73
C ASN A 54 13.58 21.49 12.30
N SER A 55 12.71 22.50 12.26
CA SER A 55 11.30 22.35 11.90
C SER A 55 11.09 22.19 10.39
N THR A 56 11.84 22.94 9.57
CA THR A 56 11.74 22.88 8.10
C THR A 56 12.31 21.58 7.55
N THR A 57 13.40 21.07 8.14
CA THR A 57 13.99 19.79 7.74
C THR A 57 13.16 18.58 8.15
N MET A 58 12.34 18.70 9.20
CA MET A 58 11.42 17.64 9.64
C MET A 58 10.13 17.63 8.79
N GLN A 59 9.56 18.79 8.48
CA GLN A 59 8.39 18.89 7.59
C GLN A 59 8.66 18.35 6.18
N VAL A 60 9.82 18.66 5.60
CA VAL A 60 10.21 18.16 4.28
C VAL A 60 10.39 16.63 4.28
N ARG A 61 10.86 16.05 5.39
CA ARG A 61 10.97 14.59 5.55
C ARG A 61 9.59 13.93 5.63
N ASP A 62 8.68 14.48 6.44
CA ASP A 62 7.33 13.94 6.57
C ASP A 62 6.54 14.01 5.25
N GLU A 63 6.71 15.08 4.46
CA GLU A 63 6.12 15.18 3.12
C GLU A 63 6.72 14.18 2.13
N PHE A 64 8.05 13.99 2.18
CA PHE A 64 8.73 13.01 1.34
C PHE A 64 8.30 11.57 1.66
N ASP A 65 8.17 11.22 2.94
CA ASP A 65 7.71 9.90 3.38
C ASP A 65 6.25 9.65 2.97
N LYS A 66 5.37 10.65 3.09
CA LYS A 66 3.99 10.58 2.57
C LYS A 66 3.93 10.38 1.06
N GLN A 67 4.77 11.10 0.30
CA GLN A 67 4.84 10.94 -1.15
C GLN A 67 5.36 9.56 -1.55
N LYS A 68 6.35 9.04 -0.82
CA LYS A 68 6.89 7.70 -1.03
C LYS A 68 5.85 6.62 -0.73
N ASP A 69 5.12 6.72 0.37
CA ASP A 69 4.07 5.78 0.74
C ASP A 69 2.92 5.80 -0.28
N ALA A 70 2.51 7.00 -0.73
CA ALA A 70 1.52 7.14 -1.80
C ALA A 70 2.00 6.50 -3.11
N LEU A 71 3.28 6.64 -3.47
CA LEU A 71 3.85 6.03 -4.67
C LEU A 71 3.93 4.50 -4.55
N LEU A 72 4.29 3.97 -3.38
CA LEU A 72 4.31 2.53 -3.12
C LEU A 72 2.90 1.92 -3.20
N LEU A 73 1.91 2.59 -2.61
CA LEU A 73 0.52 2.16 -2.69
C LEU A 73 0.01 2.19 -4.14
N ALA A 74 0.33 3.26 -4.89
CA ALA A 74 -0.02 3.34 -6.31
C ALA A 74 0.68 2.26 -7.15
N ALA A 75 1.93 1.92 -6.84
CA ALA A 75 2.66 0.85 -7.51
C ALA A 75 2.05 -0.53 -7.19
N GLN A 76 1.66 -0.78 -5.94
CA GLN A 76 0.97 -2.00 -5.53
C GLN A 76 -0.41 -2.12 -6.18
N ALA A 77 -1.19 -1.05 -6.22
CA ALA A 77 -2.50 -1.02 -6.88
C ALA A 77 -2.37 -1.34 -8.37
N ARG A 78 -1.37 -0.77 -9.06
CA ARG A 78 -1.08 -1.08 -10.47
C ARG A 78 -0.66 -2.53 -10.67
N LYS A 79 0.11 -3.10 -9.74
CA LYS A 79 0.51 -4.51 -9.80
C LYS A 79 -0.70 -5.43 -9.63
N ALA A 80 -1.54 -5.17 -8.63
CA ALA A 80 -2.78 -5.91 -8.40
C ALA A 80 -3.74 -5.79 -9.59
N GLN A 81 -3.85 -4.61 -10.20
CA GLN A 81 -4.67 -4.41 -11.39
C GLN A 81 -4.15 -5.23 -12.58
N ARG A 82 -2.83 -5.25 -12.82
CA ARG A 82 -2.24 -6.10 -13.86
C ARG A 82 -2.47 -7.59 -13.62
N GLU A 83 -2.34 -8.04 -12.37
CA GLU A 83 -2.61 -9.43 -12.00
C GLU A 83 -4.09 -9.78 -12.19
N GLN A 84 -5.00 -8.87 -11.84
CA GLN A 84 -6.44 -9.01 -12.10
C GLN A 84 -6.72 -9.08 -13.61
N ASP A 85 -6.19 -8.15 -14.40
CA ASP A 85 -6.37 -8.12 -15.86
C ASP A 85 -5.82 -9.40 -16.50
N GLU A 86 -4.65 -9.86 -16.07
CA GLU A 86 -4.05 -11.09 -16.59
C GLU A 86 -4.86 -12.33 -16.19
N SER A 87 -5.38 -12.38 -14.95
CA SER A 87 -6.25 -13.47 -14.50
C SER A 87 -7.56 -13.50 -15.29
N ALA A 88 -8.18 -12.34 -15.54
CA ALA A 88 -9.39 -12.20 -16.33
C ALA A 88 -9.17 -12.64 -17.79
N ARG A 89 -8.03 -12.29 -18.39
CA ARG A 89 -7.68 -12.76 -19.75
C ARG A 89 -7.52 -14.28 -19.79
N ARG A 90 -6.80 -14.87 -18.84
CA ARG A 90 -6.62 -16.33 -18.76
C ARG A 90 -7.94 -17.06 -18.54
N GLU A 91 -8.86 -16.50 -17.77
CA GLU A 91 -10.19 -17.07 -17.59
C GLU A 91 -11.02 -16.97 -18.86
N GLY A 92 -11.00 -15.81 -19.54
CA GLY A 92 -11.65 -15.63 -20.84
C GLY A 92 -11.16 -16.62 -21.90
N ASP A 93 -9.85 -16.87 -21.98
CA ASP A 93 -9.29 -17.84 -22.93
C ASP A 93 -9.75 -19.28 -22.63
N LYS A 94 -9.88 -19.64 -21.35
CA LYS A 94 -10.40 -20.96 -20.94
C LYS A 94 -11.86 -21.11 -21.30
N ASP A 95 -12.65 -20.07 -21.06
CA ASP A 95 -14.08 -20.06 -21.39
C ASP A 95 -14.32 -20.19 -22.88
N GLU A 96 -13.60 -19.44 -23.71
CA GLU A 96 -13.78 -19.53 -25.17
C GLU A 96 -13.46 -20.93 -25.67
N LYS A 97 -12.38 -21.54 -25.15
CA LYS A 97 -12.06 -22.93 -25.47
C LYS A 97 -13.15 -23.91 -25.00
N GLU A 98 -13.72 -23.70 -23.82
CA GLU A 98 -14.82 -24.51 -23.29
C GLU A 98 -16.08 -24.36 -24.13
N LYS A 99 -16.45 -23.14 -24.52
CA LYS A 99 -17.58 -22.86 -25.42
C LYS A 99 -17.42 -23.55 -26.76
N GLU A 100 -16.23 -23.52 -27.36
CA GLU A 100 -16.00 -24.15 -28.65
C GLU A 100 -16.25 -25.66 -28.60
N LEU A 101 -15.76 -26.33 -27.55
CA LEU A 101 -16.00 -27.76 -27.31
C LEU A 101 -17.48 -28.09 -27.05
N LEU A 102 -18.20 -27.21 -26.34
CA LEU A 102 -19.63 -27.39 -26.07
C LEU A 102 -20.48 -27.15 -27.32
N ARG A 103 -20.03 -26.30 -28.24
CA ARG A 103 -20.75 -25.98 -29.48
C ARG A 103 -20.92 -27.19 -30.38
N GLU A 104 -19.91 -28.04 -30.45
CA GLU A 104 -19.93 -29.27 -31.25
C GLU A 104 -20.91 -30.32 -30.71
N GLN A 105 -21.33 -30.21 -29.44
CA GLN A 105 -22.17 -31.20 -28.77
C GLN A 105 -23.67 -30.86 -28.80
N ILE A 106 -24.05 -29.71 -29.36
CA ILE A 106 -25.43 -29.24 -29.33
C ILE A 106 -26.15 -29.59 -30.64
N ASP A 107 -27.14 -30.47 -30.53
CA ASP A 107 -28.13 -30.70 -31.57
C ASP A 107 -29.48 -30.07 -31.17
N ARG A 108 -29.92 -29.07 -31.94
CA ARG A 108 -31.15 -28.31 -31.67
C ARG A 108 -32.39 -29.07 -32.14
N GLU A 109 -32.25 -29.90 -33.15
CA GLU A 109 -33.38 -30.68 -33.69
C GLU A 109 -33.75 -31.80 -32.72
N ALA A 110 -32.78 -32.30 -31.95
CA ALA A 110 -32.98 -33.34 -30.95
C ALA A 110 -33.90 -32.95 -29.79
N VAL A 111 -34.14 -31.65 -29.55
CA VAL A 111 -34.92 -31.14 -28.40
C VAL A 111 -36.34 -30.68 -28.75
N LEU A 112 -36.67 -30.58 -30.03
CA LEU A 112 -38.01 -30.21 -30.49
C LEU A 112 -39.03 -31.30 -30.09
N GLY A 113 -40.23 -30.88 -29.68
CA GLY A 113 -41.29 -31.78 -29.21
C GLY A 113 -41.07 -32.37 -27.82
N ARG A 114 -39.97 -32.03 -27.13
CA ARG A 114 -39.76 -32.37 -25.72
C ARG A 114 -40.43 -31.33 -24.81
N ASN A 115 -40.86 -31.76 -23.64
CA ASN A 115 -41.38 -30.84 -22.63
C ASN A 115 -40.25 -30.16 -21.88
N CYS A 116 -40.37 -28.84 -21.69
CA CYS A 116 -39.48 -28.07 -20.84
C CYS A 116 -39.58 -28.58 -19.38
N PRO A 117 -38.45 -28.94 -18.74
CA PRO A 117 -38.46 -29.44 -17.36
C PRO A 117 -38.94 -28.42 -16.31
N LEU A 118 -38.93 -27.13 -16.63
CA LEU A 118 -39.28 -26.05 -15.68
C LEU A 118 -40.76 -25.68 -15.76
N CYS A 119 -41.31 -25.49 -16.97
CA CYS A 119 -42.70 -25.07 -17.15
C CYS A 119 -43.64 -26.18 -17.65
N GLY A 120 -43.11 -27.35 -18.01
CA GLY A 120 -43.90 -28.50 -18.50
C GLY A 120 -44.48 -28.34 -19.91
N LEU A 121 -44.27 -27.19 -20.55
CA LEU A 121 -44.76 -26.91 -21.91
C LEU A 121 -43.83 -27.53 -22.97
N GLU A 122 -44.42 -27.97 -24.08
CA GLU A 122 -43.71 -28.52 -25.24
C GLU A 122 -42.83 -27.45 -25.91
N ILE A 123 -41.63 -27.85 -26.32
CA ILE A 123 -40.68 -27.01 -27.04
C ILE A 123 -41.00 -27.09 -28.54
N MET A 124 -41.43 -25.96 -29.08
CA MET A 124 -41.77 -25.79 -30.49
C MET A 124 -40.58 -25.20 -31.27
N ALA A 125 -40.62 -25.30 -32.59
CA ALA A 125 -39.54 -24.79 -33.45
C ALA A 125 -39.37 -23.26 -33.39
N ASP A 126 -40.44 -22.54 -33.06
CA ASP A 126 -40.50 -21.09 -32.89
C ASP A 126 -40.26 -20.63 -31.44
N SER A 127 -40.11 -21.57 -30.49
CA SER A 127 -39.82 -21.23 -29.09
C SER A 127 -38.43 -20.61 -28.93
N GLU A 128 -38.35 -19.51 -28.19
CA GLU A 128 -37.06 -19.07 -27.63
C GLU A 128 -36.65 -20.02 -26.51
N ILE A 129 -35.54 -20.74 -26.72
CA ILE A 129 -35.06 -21.76 -25.79
C ILE A 129 -33.61 -21.59 -25.42
N VAL A 130 -33.28 -22.22 -24.30
CA VAL A 130 -31.95 -22.35 -23.73
C VAL A 130 -31.64 -23.83 -23.66
N ILE A 131 -30.55 -24.26 -24.27
CA ILE A 131 -30.07 -25.64 -24.21
C ILE A 131 -28.87 -25.68 -23.29
N ASP A 132 -28.92 -26.56 -22.29
CA ASP A 132 -27.77 -26.91 -21.47
C ASP A 132 -26.88 -27.88 -22.27
N PRO A 133 -25.67 -27.47 -22.69
CA PRO A 133 -24.79 -28.31 -23.48
C PRO A 133 -24.18 -29.48 -22.70
N TYR A 134 -24.22 -29.46 -21.36
CA TYR A 134 -23.67 -30.55 -20.55
C TYR A 134 -24.65 -31.72 -20.41
N THR A 135 -25.95 -31.43 -20.38
CA THR A 135 -27.00 -32.44 -20.19
C THR A 135 -27.85 -32.68 -21.44
N GLY A 136 -27.82 -31.77 -22.40
CA GLY A 136 -28.71 -31.75 -23.57
C GLY A 136 -30.16 -31.39 -23.23
N ALA A 137 -30.44 -30.95 -21.99
CA ALA A 137 -31.76 -30.50 -21.60
C ALA A 137 -32.06 -29.12 -22.21
N ALA A 138 -33.31 -28.94 -22.67
CA ALA A 138 -33.77 -27.67 -23.22
C ALA A 138 -34.87 -27.05 -22.35
N TYR A 139 -34.83 -25.73 -22.24
CA TYR A 139 -35.71 -24.95 -21.40
C TYR A 139 -36.29 -23.78 -22.19
N HIS A 140 -37.55 -23.43 -21.95
CA HIS A 140 -38.06 -22.15 -22.43
C HIS A 140 -37.27 -21.01 -21.80
N PHE A 141 -36.91 -20.00 -22.60
CA PHE A 141 -36.06 -18.90 -22.13
C PHE A 141 -36.66 -18.18 -20.92
N SER A 142 -37.97 -17.89 -20.93
CA SER A 142 -38.67 -17.28 -19.80
C SER A 142 -38.62 -18.14 -18.53
N ALA A 143 -38.90 -19.43 -18.65
CA ALA A 143 -38.86 -20.37 -17.53
C ALA A 143 -37.44 -20.52 -16.98
N PHE A 144 -36.43 -20.54 -17.85
CA PHE A 144 -35.03 -20.54 -17.44
C PHE A 144 -34.69 -19.31 -16.61
N LEU A 145 -35.18 -18.12 -16.96
CA LEU A 145 -34.90 -16.90 -16.20
C LEU A 145 -35.61 -16.90 -14.84
N HIS A 146 -36.91 -17.19 -14.82
CA HIS A 146 -37.79 -16.92 -13.68
C HIS A 146 -38.10 -18.13 -12.79
N ASP A 147 -38.18 -19.32 -13.37
CA ASP A 147 -38.71 -20.52 -12.70
C ASP A 147 -37.60 -21.50 -12.29
N TRP A 148 -36.33 -21.10 -12.42
CA TRP A 148 -35.21 -21.94 -12.00
C TRP A 148 -35.20 -22.11 -10.47
N PRO A 149 -35.05 -23.34 -9.95
CA PRO A 149 -35.03 -23.57 -8.50
C PRO A 149 -33.89 -22.80 -7.81
N ALA A 150 -34.20 -22.10 -6.72
CA ALA A 150 -33.19 -21.31 -5.99
C ALA A 150 -32.07 -22.16 -5.38
N ASP A 151 -32.37 -23.42 -5.07
CA ASP A 151 -31.45 -24.36 -4.41
C ASP A 151 -30.62 -25.19 -5.40
N SER A 152 -30.73 -24.96 -6.71
CA SER A 152 -29.99 -25.69 -7.73
C SER A 152 -28.99 -24.82 -8.50
N GLU A 153 -27.81 -25.37 -8.74
CA GLU A 153 -26.80 -24.72 -9.59
C GLU A 153 -27.30 -24.66 -11.04
N ARG A 154 -27.21 -23.46 -11.63
CA ARG A 154 -27.45 -23.26 -13.06
C ARG A 154 -26.22 -23.73 -13.85
N PRO A 155 -26.40 -24.27 -15.06
CA PRO A 155 -25.28 -24.60 -15.94
C PRO A 155 -24.41 -23.34 -16.18
N LYS A 156 -23.08 -23.49 -16.17
CA LYS A 156 -22.15 -22.36 -16.36
C LYS A 156 -22.36 -21.67 -17.71
N PHE A 157 -22.42 -22.48 -18.76
CA PHE A 157 -22.71 -22.04 -20.13
C PHE A 157 -24.02 -22.63 -20.61
N VAL A 158 -24.73 -21.84 -21.40
CA VAL A 158 -25.92 -22.28 -22.09
C VAL A 158 -25.93 -21.80 -23.52
N TYR A 159 -26.54 -22.60 -24.38
CA TYR A 159 -26.75 -22.26 -25.77
C TYR A 159 -28.12 -21.61 -25.95
N ARG A 160 -28.16 -20.42 -26.54
CA ARG A 160 -29.40 -19.66 -26.73
C ARG A 160 -29.88 -19.74 -28.17
N TRP A 161 -31.11 -20.17 -28.36
CA TRP A 161 -31.81 -20.20 -29.65
C TRP A 161 -32.96 -19.17 -29.66
N PRO A 162 -33.18 -18.44 -30.77
CA PRO A 162 -32.54 -18.56 -32.08
C PRO A 162 -31.23 -17.77 -32.29
N GLN A 163 -30.67 -17.15 -31.23
CA GLN A 163 -29.51 -16.26 -31.35
C GLN A 163 -28.17 -16.96 -31.69
N ASP A 164 -28.16 -18.29 -31.74
CA ASP A 164 -27.03 -19.13 -32.13
C ASP A 164 -25.70 -18.80 -31.44
N ARG A 165 -25.76 -18.70 -30.11
CA ARG A 165 -24.58 -18.38 -29.31
C ARG A 165 -24.59 -19.09 -27.96
N ILE A 166 -23.40 -19.48 -27.51
CA ILE A 166 -23.16 -19.95 -26.15
C ILE A 166 -22.78 -18.76 -25.27
N ILE A 167 -23.45 -18.64 -24.13
CA ILE A 167 -23.34 -17.49 -23.22
C ILE A 167 -23.18 -18.05 -21.80
N ARG A 168 -22.48 -17.33 -20.91
CA ARG A 168 -22.53 -17.65 -19.49
C ARG A 168 -23.95 -17.40 -18.96
N SER A 169 -24.46 -18.31 -18.15
CA SER A 169 -25.80 -18.15 -17.55
C SER A 169 -25.90 -16.90 -16.68
N GLU A 170 -24.82 -16.52 -16.00
CA GLU A 170 -24.75 -15.28 -15.21
C GLU A 170 -24.98 -14.02 -16.06
N ASP A 171 -24.46 -14.00 -17.29
CA ASP A 171 -24.58 -12.84 -18.17
C ASP A 171 -25.99 -12.71 -18.76
N LEU A 172 -26.74 -13.82 -18.84
CA LEU A 172 -28.16 -13.79 -19.16
C LEU A 172 -28.99 -13.14 -18.05
N LEU A 173 -28.59 -13.34 -16.79
CA LEU A 173 -29.31 -12.79 -15.63
C LEU A 173 -29.04 -11.30 -15.41
N LYS A 174 -27.84 -10.81 -15.75
CA LYS A 174 -27.47 -9.38 -15.61
C LYS A 174 -28.24 -8.45 -16.56
N GLY A 175 -28.91 -8.99 -17.58
CA GLY A 175 -29.68 -8.23 -18.57
C GLY A 175 -31.13 -7.94 -18.19
N PHE A 176 -31.58 -8.35 -16.99
CA PHE A 176 -32.95 -8.20 -16.49
C PHE A 176 -32.98 -7.55 -15.11
#